data_AF-A0A6I4JQJ0-F1
#
_entry.id   AF-A0A6I4JQJ0-F1
#
_cell.length_a   1.000
_cell.length_b   1.000
_cell.length_c   1.000
_cell.angle_alpha   90.00
_cell.angle_beta   90.00
_cell.angle_gamma   90.00
#
_symmetry.space_group_name_H-M   'P 1'
#
loop_
_entity.id
_entity.type
_entity.pdbx_description
1 polymer ?
#
loop_
_entity_poly.entity_id
_entity_poly.type
_entity_poly.pdbx_seq_one_letter_code
_entity_poly.pdbx_strand_id
1 'polypeptide(L)'
;MAEQGNHSPFMFKAAACSAGICLVAGASIKLLDTHFNTTLWADTTAWLLRLGDWVLLETSMPNWALVMIIAILISTLSVAIYYARITDGAYSELHEIERKIYKKNNPQFPQLTDNETLLMEALAYHASFRKIANLDSLCKLVSLSTLEVEIGLKQLQAKRLVKHQVTRGTFGYTTFELTLAGKDYALERLALT
;
A
#
# COMPACT_ATOMS: atom_id res chain seq x y z
N MET A 1 24.38 -40.79 -6.88
CA MET A 1 22.93 -40.86 -7.17
C MET A 1 22.48 -39.47 -7.58
N ALA A 2 21.79 -39.36 -8.72
CA ALA A 2 21.50 -38.11 -9.39
C ALA A 2 20.43 -37.29 -8.64
N GLU A 3 20.75 -36.03 -8.33
CA GLU A 3 19.76 -35.03 -7.92
C GLU A 3 19.00 -34.54 -9.15
N GLN A 4 17.79 -35.06 -9.31
CA GLN A 4 16.88 -34.66 -10.38
C GLN A 4 16.29 -33.29 -10.04
N GLY A 5 16.83 -32.26 -10.69
CA GLY A 5 16.41 -30.88 -10.54
C GLY A 5 14.93 -30.66 -10.82
N ASN A 6 14.21 -30.18 -9.80
CA ASN A 6 12.89 -29.57 -9.95
C ASN A 6 13.04 -28.20 -10.61
N HIS A 7 13.21 -28.19 -11.95
CA HIS A 7 12.98 -26.99 -12.74
C HIS A 7 11.48 -26.78 -12.92
N SER A 8 11.06 -25.54 -12.65
CA SER A 8 9.74 -25.17 -12.20
C SER A 8 8.66 -25.21 -13.31
N PRO A 9 7.45 -25.75 -13.04
CA PRO A 9 6.32 -25.70 -13.97
C PRO A 9 5.84 -24.26 -14.28
N PHE A 10 6.33 -23.27 -13.53
CA PHE A 10 5.99 -21.86 -13.67
C PHE A 10 6.61 -21.23 -14.92
N MET A 11 7.87 -21.54 -15.25
CA MET A 11 8.51 -21.01 -16.46
C MET A 11 7.86 -21.54 -17.74
N PHE A 12 7.45 -22.81 -17.73
CA PHE A 12 6.75 -23.42 -18.86
C PHE A 12 5.37 -22.79 -19.09
N LYS A 13 4.62 -22.49 -18.02
CA LYS A 13 3.29 -21.87 -18.11
C LYS A 13 3.35 -20.42 -18.59
N ALA A 14 4.36 -19.65 -18.15
CA ALA A 14 4.58 -18.28 -18.62
C ALA A 14 5.00 -18.23 -20.10
N ALA A 15 5.89 -19.13 -20.53
CA ALA A 15 6.31 -19.25 -21.93
C ALA A 15 5.17 -19.72 -22.85
N ALA A 16 4.33 -20.64 -22.40
CA ALA A 16 3.16 -21.08 -23.15
C ALA A 16 2.10 -19.97 -23.28
N CYS A 17 1.88 -19.18 -22.23
CA CYS A 17 0.98 -18.02 -22.29
C CYS A 17 1.48 -16.94 -23.24
N SER A 18 2.77 -16.59 -23.20
CA SER A 18 3.32 -15.56 -24.11
C SER A 18 3.29 -16.03 -25.57
N ALA A 19 3.64 -17.28 -25.85
CA ALA A 19 3.53 -17.86 -27.18
C ALA A 19 2.07 -17.87 -27.68
N GLY A 20 1.12 -18.21 -26.81
CA GLY A 20 -0.31 -18.17 -27.12
C GLY A 20 -0.82 -16.76 -27.45
N ILE A 21 -0.42 -15.76 -26.67
CA ILE A 21 -0.80 -14.35 -26.91
C ILE A 21 -0.24 -13.87 -28.26
N CYS A 22 1.01 -14.20 -28.59
CA CYS A 22 1.60 -13.84 -29.89
C CYS A 22 0.88 -14.50 -31.06
N LEU A 23 0.48 -15.78 -30.92
CA LEU A 23 -0.26 -16.49 -31.96
C LEU A 23 -1.66 -15.89 -32.18
N VAL A 24 -2.38 -15.58 -31.09
CA VAL A 24 -3.72 -14.98 -31.16
C VAL A 24 -3.64 -13.56 -31.74
N ALA A 25 -2.68 -12.75 -31.30
CA ALA A 25 -2.46 -11.41 -31.85
C ALA A 25 -2.13 -11.48 -33.35
N GLY A 26 -1.24 -12.40 -33.75
CA GLY A 26 -0.89 -12.60 -35.16
C GLY A 26 -2.08 -13.04 -36.02
N ALA A 27 -2.89 -13.99 -35.54
CA ALA A 27 -4.11 -14.42 -36.21
C ALA A 27 -5.14 -13.28 -36.34
N SER A 28 -5.26 -12.43 -35.31
CA SER A 28 -6.17 -11.29 -35.28
C SER A 28 -5.79 -10.23 -36.31
N ILE A 29 -4.50 -9.88 -36.39
CA ILE A 29 -3.99 -8.90 -37.37
C ILE A 29 -4.23 -9.41 -38.80
N LYS A 30 -3.99 -10.70 -39.05
CA LYS A 30 -4.21 -11.31 -40.37
C LYS A 30 -5.70 -11.35 -40.76
N LEU A 31 -6.59 -11.62 -39.81
CA LEU A 31 -8.05 -11.56 -40.02
C LEU A 31 -8.51 -10.13 -40.33
N LEU A 32 -8.01 -9.13 -39.59
CA LEU A 32 -8.30 -7.73 -39.86
C LEU A 32 -7.82 -7.32 -41.26
N ASP A 33 -6.61 -7.75 -41.65
CA ASP A 33 -6.04 -7.43 -42.97
C ASP A 33 -6.88 -7.99 -44.12
N THR A 34 -7.33 -9.23 -43.98
CA THR A 34 -8.15 -9.90 -44.99
C THR A 34 -9.58 -9.35 -45.06
N HIS A 35 -10.16 -8.93 -43.93
CA HIS A 35 -11.51 -8.38 -43.89
C HIS A 35 -11.60 -6.90 -44.30
N PHE A 36 -10.58 -6.09 -43.98
CA PHE A 36 -10.58 -4.65 -44.28
C PHE A 36 -9.69 -4.27 -45.47
N ASN A 37 -9.04 -5.26 -46.11
CA ASN A 37 -8.10 -5.07 -47.23
C ASN A 37 -7.02 -4.01 -46.91
N THR A 38 -6.51 -4.07 -45.68
CA THR A 38 -5.46 -3.19 -45.17
C THR A 38 -4.08 -3.81 -45.40
N THR A 39 -3.01 -3.10 -45.03
CA THR A 39 -1.62 -3.58 -45.06
C THR A 39 -1.03 -3.79 -43.66
N LEU A 40 -1.88 -3.96 -42.64
CA LEU A 40 -1.50 -4.03 -41.24
C LEU A 40 -0.47 -5.14 -40.97
N TRP A 41 -0.60 -6.29 -41.64
CA TRP A 41 0.37 -7.38 -41.47
C TRP A 41 1.75 -7.01 -42.05
N ALA A 42 1.76 -6.40 -43.24
CA ALA A 42 3.00 -5.96 -43.90
C ALA A 42 3.69 -4.84 -43.12
N ASP A 43 2.91 -3.89 -42.59
CA ASP A 43 3.43 -2.78 -41.79
C ASP A 43 3.98 -3.29 -40.44
N THR A 44 3.26 -4.19 -39.77
CA THR A 44 3.72 -4.76 -38.49
C THR A 44 5.01 -5.58 -38.65
N THR A 45 5.11 -6.37 -39.71
CA THR A 45 6.31 -7.16 -40.01
C THR A 45 7.49 -6.28 -40.41
N ALA A 46 7.27 -5.23 -41.20
CA ALA A 46 8.31 -4.26 -41.54
C ALA A 46 8.83 -3.51 -40.30
N TRP A 47 7.94 -3.13 -39.38
CA TRP A 47 8.33 -2.54 -38.09
C TRP A 47 9.12 -3.50 -37.20
N LEU A 48 8.71 -4.76 -37.12
CA LEU A 48 9.42 -5.81 -36.38
C LEU A 48 10.82 -6.08 -36.95
N LEU A 49 10.95 -6.12 -38.28
CA LEU A 49 12.24 -6.28 -38.96
C LEU A 49 13.16 -5.08 -38.66
N ARG A 50 12.66 -3.84 -38.79
CA ARG A 50 13.44 -2.64 -38.46
C ARG A 50 13.84 -2.57 -36.99
N LEU A 51 12.99 -3.03 -36.07
CA LEU A 51 13.32 -3.17 -34.67
C LEU A 51 14.40 -4.23 -34.45
N GLY A 52 14.32 -5.36 -35.14
CA GLY A 52 15.35 -6.40 -35.12
C GLY A 52 16.71 -5.87 -35.60
N ASP A 53 16.72 -5.18 -36.74
CA ASP A 53 17.91 -4.55 -37.31
C ASP A 53 18.50 -3.49 -36.35
N TRP A 54 17.65 -2.71 -35.68
CA TRP A 54 18.08 -1.73 -34.69
C TRP A 54 18.67 -2.40 -33.43
N VAL A 55 18.09 -3.50 -32.95
CA VAL A 55 18.59 -4.25 -31.79
C VAL A 55 19.94 -4.92 -32.09
N LEU A 56 20.13 -5.40 -33.33
CA LEU A 56 21.34 -6.06 -33.82
C LEU A 56 22.43 -5.09 -34.29
N LEU A 57 22.13 -3.78 -34.35
CA LEU A 57 23.10 -2.78 -34.78
C LEU A 57 24.31 -2.77 -33.82
N GLU A 58 25.50 -2.96 -34.38
CA GLU A 58 26.76 -2.99 -33.62
C GLU A 58 27.19 -1.56 -33.27
N THR A 59 26.67 -1.07 -32.13
CA THR A 59 27.02 0.22 -31.52
C THR A 59 27.96 0.03 -30.34
N SER A 60 28.72 1.08 -29.96
CA SER A 60 29.68 1.03 -28.84
C SER A 60 29.07 0.56 -27.51
N MET A 61 27.75 0.72 -27.35
CA MET A 61 26.94 0.01 -26.38
C MET A 61 25.83 -0.70 -27.14
N PRO A 62 25.75 -2.05 -27.10
CA PRO A 62 24.79 -2.78 -27.91
C PRO A 62 23.35 -2.45 -27.48
N ASN A 63 22.49 -2.15 -28.47
CA ASN A 63 21.08 -1.79 -28.21
C ASN A 63 20.30 -2.90 -27.49
N TRP A 64 20.66 -4.18 -27.71
CA TRP A 64 20.09 -5.30 -26.96
C TRP A 64 20.37 -5.21 -25.45
N ALA A 65 21.54 -4.71 -25.03
CA ALA A 65 21.86 -4.56 -23.62
C ALA A 65 20.98 -3.47 -22.96
N LEU A 66 20.69 -2.40 -23.70
CA LEU A 66 19.77 -1.34 -23.25
C LEU A 66 18.35 -1.90 -23.05
N VAL A 67 17.86 -2.70 -24.00
CA VAL A 67 16.55 -3.38 -23.88
C VAL A 67 16.51 -4.30 -22.65
N MET A 68 17.59 -5.07 -22.40
CA MET A 68 17.68 -5.95 -21.24
C MET A 68 17.66 -5.17 -19.92
N ILE A 69 18.35 -4.02 -19.83
CA ILE A 69 18.33 -3.15 -18.65
C ILE A 69 16.92 -2.63 -18.40
N ILE A 70 16.23 -2.14 -19.44
CA ILE A 70 14.84 -1.67 -19.32
C ILE A 70 13.92 -2.80 -18.84
N ALA A 71 14.05 -4.00 -19.41
CA ALA A 71 13.25 -5.15 -19.01
C ALA A 71 13.46 -5.52 -17.54
N ILE A 72 14.72 -5.52 -17.07
CA ILE A 72 15.06 -5.78 -15.66
C ILE A 72 14.46 -4.70 -14.75
N LEU A 73 14.57 -3.41 -15.12
CA LEU A 73 13.99 -2.30 -14.36
C LEU A 73 12.47 -2.41 -14.27
N ILE A 74 11.78 -2.72 -15.36
CA ILE A 74 10.31 -2.87 -15.35
C ILE A 74 9.91 -4.09 -14.53
N SER A 75 10.61 -5.22 -14.67
CA SER A 75 10.33 -6.43 -13.90
C SER A 75 10.53 -6.20 -12.41
N THR A 76 11.64 -5.58 -12.01
CA THR A 76 11.93 -5.27 -10.60
C THR A 76 10.91 -4.29 -10.03
N LEU A 77 10.54 -3.24 -10.77
CA LEU A 77 9.51 -2.31 -10.36
C LEU A 77 8.14 -3.00 -10.21
N SER A 78 7.78 -3.87 -11.15
CA SER A 78 6.52 -4.61 -11.12
C SER A 78 6.44 -5.54 -9.91
N VAL A 79 7.53 -6.25 -9.61
CA VAL A 79 7.64 -7.10 -8.42
C VAL A 79 7.56 -6.27 -7.14
N ALA A 80 8.25 -5.13 -7.08
CA ALA A 80 8.18 -4.22 -5.93
C ALA A 80 6.75 -3.69 -5.69
N ILE A 81 6.05 -3.29 -6.76
CA ILE A 81 4.65 -2.84 -6.68
C ILE A 81 3.73 -3.98 -6.23
N TYR A 82 3.93 -5.19 -6.77
CA TYR A 82 3.14 -6.37 -6.40
C TYR A 82 3.28 -6.70 -4.92
N TYR A 83 4.52 -6.76 -4.41
CA TYR A 83 4.76 -7.01 -2.99
C TYR A 83 4.25 -5.87 -2.10
N ALA A 84 4.44 -4.61 -2.50
CA ALA A 84 3.93 -3.46 -1.75
C ALA A 84 2.39 -3.50 -1.62
N ARG A 85 1.67 -3.83 -2.71
CA ARG A 85 0.21 -3.96 -2.67
C ARG A 85 -0.27 -5.13 -1.81
N ILE A 86 0.44 -6.26 -1.83
CA ILE A 86 0.11 -7.40 -0.97
C ILE A 86 0.33 -7.05 0.50
N THR A 87 1.41 -6.36 0.84
CA THR A 87 1.66 -5.94 2.22
C THR A 87 0.58 -4.99 2.71
N ASP A 88 0.17 -4.00 1.90
CA ASP A 88 -0.91 -3.08 2.28
C ASP A 88 -2.25 -3.82 2.48
N GLY A 89 -2.57 -4.80 1.62
CA GLY A 89 -3.74 -5.65 1.77
C GLY A 89 -3.70 -6.52 3.03
N ALA A 90 -2.61 -7.23 3.28
CA ALA A 90 -2.44 -8.11 4.44
C ALA A 90 -2.49 -7.33 5.78
N TYR A 91 -1.97 -6.11 5.82
CA TYR A 91 -2.09 -5.25 7.01
C TYR A 91 -3.53 -4.80 7.26
N SER A 92 -4.30 -4.52 6.21
CA SER A 92 -5.72 -4.18 6.36
C SER A 92 -6.55 -5.36 6.87
N GLU A 93 -6.31 -6.58 6.37
CA GLU A 93 -7.00 -7.79 6.85
C GLU A 93 -6.67 -8.11 8.32
N LEU A 94 -5.40 -8.00 8.71
CA LEU A 94 -5.00 -8.20 10.10
C LEU A 94 -5.65 -7.15 11.02
N HIS A 95 -5.71 -5.90 10.57
CA HIS A 95 -6.34 -4.82 11.31
C HIS A 95 -7.85 -5.05 11.50
N GLU A 96 -8.54 -5.54 10.47
CA GLU A 96 -9.96 -5.90 10.56
C GLU A 96 -10.21 -7.07 11.52
N ILE A 97 -9.33 -8.07 11.53
CA ILE A 97 -9.43 -9.21 12.44
C ILE A 97 -9.22 -8.74 13.89
N GLU A 98 -8.21 -7.91 14.14
CA GLU A 98 -7.95 -7.33 15.45
C GLU A 98 -9.16 -6.51 15.95
N ARG A 99 -9.76 -5.70 15.07
CA ARG A 99 -11.00 -4.95 15.34
C ARG A 99 -12.17 -5.87 15.68
N LYS A 100 -12.40 -6.93 14.91
CA LYS A 100 -13.48 -7.91 15.16
C LYS A 100 -13.31 -8.60 16.51
N ILE A 101 -12.09 -9.01 16.87
CA ILE A 101 -11.78 -9.62 18.16
C ILE A 101 -12.01 -8.61 19.30
N TYR A 102 -11.52 -7.38 19.15
CA TYR A 102 -11.69 -6.35 20.16
C TYR A 102 -13.15 -6.01 20.42
N LYS A 103 -13.96 -5.82 19.36
CA LYS A 103 -15.40 -5.52 19.45
C LYS A 103 -16.18 -6.66 20.08
N LYS A 104 -15.81 -7.92 19.80
CA LYS A 104 -16.40 -9.09 20.46
C LYS A 104 -16.12 -9.09 21.97
N ASN A 105 -14.92 -8.67 22.38
CA ASN A 105 -14.52 -8.65 23.79
C ASN A 105 -15.02 -7.41 24.54
N ASN A 106 -15.31 -6.31 23.85
CA ASN A 106 -15.75 -5.04 24.43
C ASN A 106 -16.97 -4.51 23.64
N PRO A 107 -18.16 -5.09 23.83
CA PRO A 107 -19.34 -4.78 23.03
C PRO A 107 -19.91 -3.38 23.28
N GLN A 108 -19.56 -2.75 24.40
CA GLN A 108 -20.00 -1.39 24.75
C GLN A 108 -18.79 -0.48 24.90
N PHE A 109 -18.87 0.68 24.24
CA PHE A 109 -17.87 1.72 24.40
C PHE A 109 -17.96 2.35 25.80
N PRO A 110 -16.82 2.69 26.43
CA PRO A 110 -16.84 3.42 27.68
C PRO A 110 -17.50 4.79 27.49
N GLN A 111 -18.24 5.25 28.51
CA GLN A 111 -18.78 6.61 28.50
C GLN A 111 -17.65 7.61 28.72
N LEU A 112 -17.61 8.65 27.87
CA LEU A 112 -16.70 9.77 27.99
C LEU A 112 -17.47 10.97 28.53
N THR A 113 -16.80 11.74 29.38
CA THR A 113 -17.22 13.09 29.77
C THR A 113 -17.01 14.07 28.60
N ASP A 114 -17.59 15.27 28.68
CA ASP A 114 -17.49 16.26 27.59
C ASP A 114 -16.02 16.64 27.30
N ASN A 115 -15.22 16.84 28.34
CA ASN A 115 -13.79 17.15 28.21
C ASN A 115 -13.00 15.99 27.59
N GLU A 116 -13.30 14.75 28.00
CA GLU A 116 -12.68 13.57 27.39
C GLU A 116 -13.09 13.40 25.92
N THR A 117 -14.33 13.76 25.57
CA THR A 117 -14.84 13.71 24.19
C THR A 117 -14.14 14.72 23.31
N LEU A 118 -13.97 15.96 23.78
CA LEU A 118 -13.19 17.00 23.09
C LEU A 118 -11.74 16.58 22.87
N LEU A 119 -11.10 15.96 23.86
CA LEU A 119 -9.75 15.42 23.72
C LEU A 119 -9.70 14.28 22.69
N MET A 120 -10.73 13.44 22.66
CA MET A 120 -10.84 12.34 21.71
C MET A 120 -10.97 12.85 20.26
N GLU A 121 -11.76 13.91 20.05
CA GLU A 121 -11.89 14.60 18.76
C GLU A 121 -10.56 15.22 18.31
N ALA A 122 -9.87 15.91 19.22
CA ALA A 122 -8.57 16.49 18.93
C ALA A 122 -7.53 15.43 18.54
N LEU A 123 -7.49 14.31 19.26
CA LEU A 123 -6.60 13.20 18.94
C LEU A 123 -6.97 12.53 17.61
N ALA A 124 -8.26 12.40 17.31
CA ALA A 124 -8.73 11.87 16.04
C ALA A 124 -8.35 12.80 14.88
N TYR A 125 -8.46 14.12 15.06
CA TYR A 125 -7.99 15.12 14.11
C TYR A 125 -6.48 15.01 13.87
N HIS A 126 -5.66 14.90 14.92
CA HIS A 126 -4.23 14.68 14.75
C HIS A 126 -3.92 13.37 13.98
N ALA A 127 -4.64 12.30 14.29
CA ALA A 127 -4.48 11.01 13.63
C ALA A 127 -4.86 11.04 12.13
N SER A 128 -5.94 11.74 11.76
CA SER A 128 -6.37 11.84 10.35
C SER A 128 -5.36 12.62 9.50
N PHE A 129 -4.75 13.67 10.05
CA PHE A 129 -3.73 14.47 9.37
C PHE A 129 -2.30 13.91 9.49
N ARG A 130 -2.13 12.69 10.02
CA ARG A 130 -0.81 12.08 10.31
C ARG A 130 0.12 13.00 11.12
N LYS A 131 -0.45 13.87 11.97
CA LYS A 131 0.29 14.77 12.85
C LYS A 131 0.49 14.10 14.20
N ILE A 132 1.68 14.31 14.77
CA ILE A 132 1.99 13.84 16.12
C ILE A 132 1.24 14.73 17.12
N ALA A 133 0.44 14.13 17.98
CA ALA A 133 -0.21 14.84 19.08
C ALA A 133 0.76 14.89 20.28
N ASN A 134 1.31 16.07 20.55
CA ASN A 134 2.00 16.38 21.79
C ASN A 134 1.10 17.21 22.72
N LEU A 135 1.47 17.32 24.00
CA LEU A 135 0.65 18.02 24.99
C LEU A 135 0.34 19.48 24.56
N ASP A 136 1.35 20.21 24.09
CA ASP A 136 1.21 21.59 23.63
C ASP A 136 0.23 21.74 22.45
N SER A 137 0.29 20.83 21.47
CA SER A 137 -0.62 20.81 20.33
C SER A 137 -2.06 20.51 20.74
N LEU A 138 -2.25 19.62 21.72
CA LEU A 138 -3.58 19.30 22.25
C LEU A 138 -4.16 20.46 23.05
N CYS A 139 -3.37 21.12 23.90
CA CYS A 139 -3.79 22.32 24.62
C CYS A 139 -4.10 23.51 23.69
N LYS A 140 -3.46 23.57 22.51
CA LYS A 140 -3.79 24.60 21.50
C LYS A 140 -5.10 24.32 20.79
N LEU A 141 -5.41 23.05 20.55
CA LEU A 141 -6.60 22.65 19.80
C LEU A 141 -7.84 22.64 20.68
N VAL A 142 -7.68 22.16 21.91
CA VAL A 142 -8.75 22.09 22.90
C VAL A 142 -8.53 23.23 23.87
N SER A 143 -9.46 24.18 23.97
CA SER A 143 -9.38 25.36 24.84
C SER A 143 -9.48 25.05 26.34
N LEU A 144 -8.81 23.98 26.78
CA LEU A 144 -8.70 23.51 28.15
C LEU A 144 -7.33 23.91 28.72
N SER A 145 -7.25 23.98 30.05
CA SER A 145 -5.97 24.18 30.72
C SER A 145 -5.07 22.95 30.59
N THR A 146 -3.74 23.14 30.67
CA THR A 146 -2.78 22.03 30.60
C THR A 146 -3.06 20.92 31.62
N LEU A 147 -3.50 21.30 32.82
CA LEU A 147 -3.86 20.33 33.87
C LEU A 147 -5.09 19.49 33.50
N GLU A 148 -6.11 20.12 32.93
CA GLU A 148 -7.32 19.41 32.47
C GLU A 148 -7.01 18.45 31.33
N VAL A 149 -6.15 18.87 30.39
CA VAL A 149 -5.69 18.03 29.28
C VAL A 149 -4.91 16.82 29.80
N GLU A 150 -3.97 17.01 30.73
CA GLU A 150 -3.22 15.89 31.32
C GLU A 150 -4.11 14.91 32.10
N ILE A 151 -5.07 15.42 32.88
CA ILE A 151 -6.02 14.60 33.63
C ILE A 151 -6.89 13.80 32.65
N GLY A 152 -7.43 14.46 31.63
CA GLY A 152 -8.25 13.81 30.61
C GLY A 152 -7.48 12.75 29.82
N LEU A 153 -6.22 13.02 29.45
CA LEU A 153 -5.36 12.04 28.78
C LEU A 153 -5.06 10.83 29.66
N LYS A 154 -4.82 11.03 30.97
CA LYS A 154 -4.66 9.91 31.92
C LYS A 154 -5.94 9.08 32.05
N GLN A 155 -7.11 9.71 32.06
CA GLN A 155 -8.39 9.00 32.11
C GLN A 155 -8.67 8.21 30.81
N LEU A 156 -8.40 8.82 29.64
CA LEU A 156 -8.50 8.14 28.34
C LEU A 156 -7.50 6.96 28.22
N GLN A 157 -6.31 7.09 28.82
CA GLN A 157 -5.34 6.01 28.92
C GLN A 157 -5.84 4.89 29.84
N ALA A 158 -6.44 5.21 30.99
CA ALA A 158 -7.04 4.21 31.88
C ALA A 158 -8.19 3.45 31.19
N LYS A 159 -8.96 4.13 30.33
CA LYS A 159 -9.99 3.55 29.46
C LYS A 159 -9.44 2.80 28.24
N ARG A 160 -8.10 2.70 28.10
CA ARG A 160 -7.38 2.04 26.99
C ARG A 160 -7.68 2.62 25.60
N LEU A 161 -8.14 3.87 25.53
CA LEU A 161 -8.43 4.56 24.25
C LEU A 161 -7.19 5.28 23.70
N VAL A 162 -6.27 5.66 24.58
CA VAL A 162 -5.06 6.40 24.24
C VAL A 162 -3.83 5.68 24.77
N LYS A 163 -2.77 5.65 23.96
CA LYS A 163 -1.44 5.18 24.35
C LYS A 163 -0.51 6.38 24.44
N HIS A 164 0.19 6.45 25.56
CA HIS A 164 1.28 7.38 25.76
C HIS A 164 2.58 6.74 25.26
N GLN A 165 3.27 7.39 24.34
CA GLN A 165 4.60 7.01 23.90
C GLN A 165 5.62 8.05 24.39
N VAL A 166 6.67 7.57 25.05
CA VAL A 166 7.81 8.38 25.47
C VAL A 166 8.98 8.00 24.60
N THR A 167 9.43 8.91 23.74
CA THR A 167 10.65 8.67 22.96
C THR A 167 11.84 9.00 23.85
N ARG A 168 12.64 7.98 24.20
CA ARG A 168 13.88 8.19 24.95
C ARG A 168 14.97 8.69 24.00
N GLY A 169 15.30 9.97 24.08
CA GLY A 169 16.36 10.65 23.35
C GLY A 169 16.77 11.94 24.06
N THR A 170 17.77 12.65 23.53
CA THR A 170 18.32 13.89 24.13
C THR A 170 17.29 15.00 24.32
N PHE A 171 16.20 14.96 23.56
CA PHE A 171 15.02 15.81 23.72
C PHE A 171 13.81 14.89 23.87
N GLY A 172 13.63 14.29 25.05
CA GLY A 172 12.48 13.41 25.26
C GLY A 172 11.18 14.14 24.93
N TYR A 173 10.43 13.63 23.96
CA TYR A 173 9.10 14.14 23.61
C TYR A 173 8.04 13.11 23.99
N THR A 174 6.99 13.59 24.65
CA THR A 174 5.80 12.82 24.97
C THR A 174 4.78 12.97 23.86
N THR A 175 4.33 11.84 23.33
CA THR A 175 3.34 11.79 22.26
C THR A 175 2.17 10.92 22.68
N PHE A 176 0.98 11.28 22.21
CA PHE A 176 -0.26 10.58 22.49
C PHE A 176 -0.82 10.05 21.19
N GLU A 177 -1.12 8.76 21.17
CA GLU A 177 -1.67 8.09 19.99
C GLU A 177 -2.95 7.35 20.36
N LEU A 178 -3.92 7.35 19.45
CA LEU A 178 -5.13 6.55 19.62
C LEU A 178 -4.78 5.07 19.51
N THR A 179 -5.25 4.28 20.48
CA THR A 179 -5.24 2.82 20.36
C THR A 179 -6.24 2.38 19.29
N LEU A 180 -6.23 1.10 18.94
CA LEU A 180 -7.23 0.54 18.02
C LEU A 180 -8.66 0.80 18.52
N ALA A 181 -8.88 0.60 19.82
CA ALA A 181 -10.14 0.92 20.49
C ALA A 181 -10.52 2.40 20.41
N GLY A 182 -9.54 3.30 20.58
CA GLY A 182 -9.75 4.74 20.42
C GLY A 182 -10.12 5.12 18.99
N LYS A 183 -9.45 4.54 17.98
CA LYS A 183 -9.78 4.78 16.57
C LYS A 183 -11.19 4.31 16.23
N ASP A 184 -11.58 3.12 16.69
CA ASP A 184 -12.94 2.61 16.51
C ASP A 184 -13.98 3.48 17.19
N TYR A 185 -13.69 3.96 18.40
CA TYR A 185 -14.56 4.90 19.11
C TYR A 185 -14.74 6.20 18.32
N ALA A 186 -13.65 6.76 17.81
CA ALA A 186 -13.70 8.00 17.02
C ALA A 186 -14.49 7.80 15.71
N LEU A 187 -14.29 6.68 15.02
CA LEU A 187 -15.02 6.37 13.79
C LEU A 187 -16.51 6.15 14.03
N GLU A 188 -16.90 5.38 15.05
CA GLU A 188 -18.30 5.01 15.27
C GLU A 188 -19.10 6.11 15.97
N ARG A 189 -18.46 6.94 16.80
CA ARG A 189 -19.18 7.87 17.68
C ARG A 189 -18.95 9.34 17.34
N LEU A 190 -17.79 9.70 16.77
CA LEU A 190 -17.50 11.07 16.34
C LEU A 190 -17.83 11.29 14.86
N ALA A 191 -18.19 10.24 14.11
CA ALA A 191 -18.57 10.29 12.69
C ALA A 191 -17.58 11.08 11.81
N LEU A 192 -16.29 11.03 12.18
CA LEU A 192 -15.22 11.70 11.45
C LEU A 192 -14.87 10.86 10.20
N THR A 193 -15.62 11.08 9.11
CA THR A 193 -15.26 10.65 7.74
C THR A 193 -14.32 11.63 7.08
#